data_AF-A0A3E0W6L5-F1
#
_entry.id   AF-A0A3E0W6L5-F1
#
_cell.length_a   1.000
_cell.length_b   1.000
_cell.length_c   1.000
_cell.angle_alpha   90.00
_cell.angle_beta   90.00
_cell.angle_gamma   90.00
#
_symmetry.space_group_name_H-M   'P 1'
#
loop_
_entity.id
_entity.type
_entity.pdbx_description
1 polymer ?
#
loop_
_entity_poly.entity_id
_entity_poly.type
_entity_poly.pdbx_seq_one_letter_code
_entity_poly.pdbx_strand_id
1 'polypeptide(L)'
;MSVAAQTSTKSLPPFSIWGVHASVAGRPVVWGKLVMRVLQDQQIQGTIQFRGTPIPIEGSWNESTQQIMFHSPYAAYSSQLTIYDDVQIQLRHLVLTGRLRMLPSS
;
A
#
# COMPACT_ATOMS: atom_id res chain seq x y z
N MET A 1 -28.64 -21.28 -12.32
CA MET A 1 -28.53 -19.88 -11.87
C MET A 1 -27.08 -19.49 -11.97
N SER A 2 -26.73 -18.66 -12.96
CA SER A 2 -25.36 -18.21 -13.17
C SER A 2 -24.99 -17.20 -12.08
N VAL A 3 -24.04 -17.55 -11.21
CA VAL A 3 -23.40 -16.58 -10.33
C VAL A 3 -22.69 -15.60 -11.25
N ALA A 4 -23.21 -14.38 -11.35
CA ALA A 4 -22.49 -13.29 -12.00
C ALA A 4 -21.11 -13.23 -11.34
N ALA A 5 -20.05 -13.42 -12.11
CA ALA A 5 -18.70 -13.16 -11.64
C ALA A 5 -18.70 -11.73 -11.12
N GLN A 6 -18.65 -11.57 -9.79
CA GLN A 6 -18.39 -10.27 -9.19
C GLN A 6 -17.04 -9.86 -9.74
N THR A 7 -17.06 -8.90 -10.66
CA THR A 7 -15.88 -8.19 -11.13
C THR A 7 -15.27 -7.59 -9.87
N SER A 8 -14.38 -8.33 -9.22
CA SER A 8 -13.71 -7.88 -8.02
C SER A 8 -12.87 -6.71 -8.46
N THR A 9 -13.37 -5.49 -8.23
CA THR A 9 -12.67 -4.26 -8.56
C THR A 9 -11.32 -4.34 -7.85
N LYS A 10 -10.26 -4.50 -8.64
CA LYS A 10 -8.88 -4.65 -8.19
C LYS A 10 -8.29 -3.28 -7.82
N SER A 11 -9.11 -2.39 -7.29
CA SER A 11 -8.78 -0.99 -7.06
C SER A 11 -8.47 -0.72 -5.59
N LEU A 12 -7.58 0.23 -5.35
CA LEU A 12 -7.36 0.78 -4.02
C LEU A 12 -8.54 1.70 -3.62
N PRO A 13 -8.96 1.73 -2.34
CA PRO A 13 -9.97 2.68 -1.90
C PRO A 13 -9.46 4.13 -2.05
N PRO A 14 -10.33 5.09 -2.47
CA PRO A 14 -9.93 6.48 -2.70
C PRO A 14 -9.30 7.16 -1.48
N PHE A 15 -9.72 6.79 -0.28
CA PHE A 15 -9.06 7.15 0.98
C PHE A 15 -8.96 5.89 1.84
N SER A 16 -7.78 5.60 2.36
CA SER A 16 -7.54 4.37 3.11
C SER A 16 -6.41 4.50 4.13
N ILE A 17 -6.48 3.68 5.17
CA ILE A 17 -5.49 3.56 6.23
C ILE A 17 -5.00 2.12 6.24
N TRP A 18 -3.68 1.94 6.27
CA TRP A 18 -3.00 0.66 6.14
C TRP A 18 -2.05 0.45 7.31
N GLY A 19 -2.04 -0.76 7.84
CA GLY A 19 -0.96 -1.21 8.72
C GLY A 19 0.29 -1.49 7.91
N VAL A 20 1.43 -1.00 8.38
CA VAL A 20 2.74 -1.26 7.76
C VAL A 20 3.51 -2.22 8.64
N HIS A 21 4.01 -3.29 8.04
CA HIS A 21 4.95 -4.22 8.66
C HIS A 21 6.18 -4.35 7.78
N ALA A 22 7.33 -3.91 8.28
CA ALA A 22 8.57 -3.88 7.53
C ALA A 22 9.67 -4.67 8.24
N SER A 23 10.47 -5.37 7.43
CA SER A 23 11.70 -6.02 7.88
C SER A 23 12.93 -5.35 7.27
N VAL A 24 13.99 -5.23 8.08
CA VAL A 24 15.29 -4.70 7.66
C VAL A 24 16.34 -5.74 8.03
N ALA A 25 17.18 -6.12 7.08
CA ALA A 25 18.19 -7.17 7.26
C ALA A 25 17.62 -8.49 7.84
N GLY A 26 16.42 -8.89 7.38
CA GLY A 26 15.77 -10.14 7.79
C GLY A 26 15.12 -10.11 9.18
N ARG A 27 15.14 -8.98 9.89
CA ARG A 27 14.46 -8.83 11.19
C ARG A 27 13.18 -8.01 11.01
N PRO A 28 12.02 -8.41 11.56
CA PRO A 28 10.87 -7.52 11.69
C PRO A 28 11.27 -6.34 12.58
N VAL A 29 11.44 -5.17 11.98
CA VAL A 29 12.02 -4.02 12.71
C VAL A 29 10.96 -2.97 13.00
N VAL A 30 9.95 -2.82 12.14
CA VAL A 30 9.11 -1.62 12.19
C VAL A 30 7.64 -1.90 11.88
N TRP A 31 6.79 -1.47 12.81
CA TRP A 31 5.35 -1.34 12.61
C TRP A 31 5.03 0.11 12.32
N GLY A 32 4.02 0.37 11.51
CA GLY A 32 3.63 1.72 11.15
C GLY A 32 2.21 1.83 10.62
N LYS A 33 1.85 3.05 10.26
CA LYS A 33 0.59 3.43 9.65
C LYS A 33 0.88 4.18 8.36
N LEU A 34 0.19 3.78 7.30
CA LEU A 34 0.22 4.41 6.00
C LEU A 34 -1.18 4.96 5.72
N VAL A 35 -1.31 6.27 5.59
CA VAL A 35 -2.56 6.94 5.21
C VAL A 35 -2.41 7.36 3.77
N MET A 36 -3.32 6.90 2.90
CA MET A 36 -3.26 7.18 1.47
C MET A 36 -4.56 7.79 0.97
N ARG A 37 -4.42 8.70 0.02
CA ARG A 37 -5.47 9.18 -0.87
C ARG A 37 -5.05 8.89 -2.30
N VAL A 38 -5.93 8.23 -3.05
CA VAL A 38 -5.79 8.03 -4.50
C VAL A 38 -6.55 9.15 -5.20
N LEU A 39 -5.85 9.91 -6.04
CA LEU A 39 -6.39 10.99 -6.86
C LEU A 39 -6.93 10.43 -8.18
N GLN A 40 -7.67 11.26 -8.94
CA GLN A 40 -8.36 10.84 -10.16
C GLN A 40 -7.42 10.36 -11.28
N ASP A 41 -6.18 10.84 -11.29
CA ASP A 41 -5.11 10.50 -12.23
C ASP A 41 -4.23 9.33 -11.76
N GLN A 42 -4.73 8.55 -10.80
CA GLN A 42 -4.00 7.46 -10.14
C GLN A 42 -2.74 7.93 -9.39
N GLN A 43 -2.57 9.23 -9.16
CA GLN A 43 -1.56 9.71 -8.23
C GLN A 43 -1.97 9.39 -6.79
N ILE A 44 -0.97 9.22 -5.95
CA ILE A 44 -1.14 8.93 -4.54
C ILE A 44 -0.49 10.03 -3.74
N GLN A 45 -1.22 10.52 -2.75
CA GLN A 45 -0.71 11.42 -1.74
C GLN A 45 -1.04 10.87 -0.36
N GLY A 46 -0.19 11.16 0.60
CA GLY A 46 -0.46 10.73 1.95
C GLY A 46 0.70 10.87 2.90
N THR A 47 0.66 10.06 3.95
CA THR A 47 1.74 10.01 4.93
C THR A 47 2.05 8.57 5.33
N ILE A 48 3.32 8.30 5.56
CA ILE A 48 3.78 7.07 6.20
C ILE A 48 4.38 7.42 7.56
N GLN A 49 4.00 6.67 8.58
CA GLN A 49 4.42 6.90 9.95
C GLN A 49 4.81 5.57 10.57
N PHE A 50 6.10 5.36 10.82
CA PHE A 50 6.61 4.20 11.52
C PHE A 50 6.63 4.43 13.03
N ARG A 51 7.29 5.51 13.46
CA ARG A 51 7.30 6.03 14.83
C ARG A 51 7.43 7.56 14.74
N GLY A 52 6.84 8.29 15.68
CA GLY A 52 6.97 9.76 15.73
C GLY A 52 6.19 10.48 14.63
N THR A 53 6.81 11.45 13.97
CA THR A 53 6.14 12.37 13.03
C THR A 53 5.75 11.70 11.71
N PRO A 54 4.53 11.92 11.18
CA PRO A 54 4.14 11.47 9.85
C PRO A 54 5.06 12.05 8.77
N ILE A 55 5.53 11.19 7.86
CA ILE A 55 6.40 11.56 6.74
C ILE A 55 5.54 11.65 5.48
N PRO A 56 5.57 12.76 4.73
CA PRO A 56 4.80 12.87 3.50
C PRO A 56 5.26 11.85 2.46
N ILE A 57 4.31 11.33 1.71
CA ILE A 57 4.57 10.47 0.56
C ILE A 57 3.81 10.95 -0.67
N GLU A 58 4.43 10.74 -1.82
CA GLU A 58 3.82 10.95 -3.13
C GLU A 58 4.14 9.76 -4.04
N GLY A 59 3.25 9.43 -4.96
CA GLY A 59 3.40 8.22 -5.76
C GLY A 59 2.33 8.02 -6.79
N SER A 60 2.29 6.80 -7.33
CA SER A 60 1.30 6.39 -8.32
C SER A 60 0.80 4.98 -8.04
N TRP A 61 -0.45 4.76 -8.42
CA TRP A 61 -1.09 3.46 -8.53
C TRP A 61 -1.15 3.08 -10.01
N ASN A 62 -0.83 1.83 -10.33
CA ASN A 62 -1.11 1.25 -11.64
C ASN A 62 -2.13 0.13 -11.46
N GLU A 63 -3.37 0.40 -11.85
CA GLU A 63 -4.46 -0.56 -11.70
C GLU A 63 -4.28 -1.81 -12.57
N SER A 64 -3.69 -1.65 -13.76
CA SER A 64 -3.50 -2.76 -14.71
C SER A 64 -2.49 -3.79 -14.20
N THR A 65 -1.38 -3.34 -13.60
CA THR A 65 -0.36 -4.21 -13.02
C THR A 65 -0.61 -4.47 -11.54
N GLN A 66 -1.60 -3.83 -10.93
CA GLN A 66 -1.86 -3.82 -9.50
C GLN A 66 -0.64 -3.43 -8.65
N GLN A 67 0.18 -2.51 -9.18
CA GLN A 67 1.41 -2.04 -8.53
C GLN A 67 1.23 -0.66 -7.95
N ILE A 68 1.80 -0.46 -6.78
CA ILE A 68 1.90 0.84 -6.13
C ILE A 68 3.37 1.22 -6.01
N MET A 69 3.68 2.47 -6.33
CA MET A 69 4.99 3.05 -6.11
C MET A 69 4.82 4.39 -5.42
N PHE A 70 5.52 4.61 -4.31
CA PHE A 70 5.56 5.91 -3.65
C PHE A 70 6.94 6.20 -3.11
N HIS A 71 7.23 7.47 -2.91
CA HIS A 71 8.49 7.96 -2.36
C HIS A 71 8.22 8.88 -1.18
N SER A 72 9.18 8.88 -0.26
CA SER A 72 9.32 9.88 0.80
C SER A 72 10.68 10.57 0.63
N PRO A 73 10.96 11.63 1.41
CA PRO A 73 12.29 12.24 1.42
C PRO A 73 13.44 11.28 1.74
N TYR A 74 13.16 10.11 2.34
CA TYR A 74 14.17 9.18 2.84
C TYR A 74 14.21 7.84 2.11
N ALA A 75 13.14 7.46 1.40
CA ALA A 75 13.02 6.12 0.82
C ALA A 75 12.06 6.07 -0.37
N ALA A 76 12.28 5.11 -1.26
CA ALA A 76 11.36 4.72 -2.31
C ALA A 76 10.75 3.34 -1.99
N TYR A 77 9.46 3.17 -2.30
CA TYR A 77 8.68 1.99 -2.00
C TYR A 77 8.04 1.48 -3.29
N SER A 78 8.12 0.17 -3.52
CA SER A 78 7.47 -0.50 -4.66
C SER A 78 6.80 -1.78 -4.19
N SER A 79 5.50 -1.88 -4.38
CA SER A 79 4.71 -3.00 -3.87
C SER A 79 3.66 -3.47 -4.86
N GLN A 80 3.27 -4.73 -4.71
CA GLN A 80 2.21 -5.40 -5.47
C GLN A 80 0.99 -5.59 -4.56
N LEU A 81 -0.22 -5.32 -5.06
CA LEU A 81 -1.46 -5.59 -4.36
C LEU A 81 -1.90 -7.04 -4.59
N THR A 82 -2.14 -7.75 -3.50
CA THR A 82 -2.85 -9.03 -3.47
C THR A 82 -4.18 -8.83 -2.76
N ILE A 83 -5.26 -9.36 -3.34
CA ILE A 83 -6.61 -9.33 -2.76
C ILE A 83 -7.06 -10.77 -2.54
N TYR A 84 -7.55 -11.08 -1.35
CA TYR A 84 -8.17 -12.36 -1.07
C TYR A 84 -9.34 -12.19 -0.10
N ASP A 85 -10.34 -13.06 -0.22
CA ASP A 85 -11.54 -13.06 0.60
C ASP A 85 -11.44 -14.17 1.65
N ASP A 86 -11.51 -13.82 2.93
CA ASP A 86 -11.67 -14.76 4.03
C ASP A 86 -13.17 -14.98 4.27
N VAL A 87 -13.66 -16.10 3.72
CA VAL A 87 -15.07 -16.46 3.74
C VAL A 87 -15.56 -16.79 5.16
N GLN A 88 -14.68 -17.21 6.08
CA GLN A 88 -15.08 -17.61 7.43
C GLN A 88 -15.48 -16.41 8.29
N ILE A 89 -14.81 -15.27 8.09
CA ILE A 89 -15.07 -14.01 8.82
C ILE A 89 -15.68 -12.92 7.94
N GLN A 90 -16.07 -13.25 6.70
CA GLN A 90 -16.67 -12.33 5.73
C GLN A 90 -15.82 -11.06 5.51
N LEU A 91 -14.50 -11.21 5.44
CA LEU A 91 -13.55 -10.09 5.33
C LEU A 91 -12.75 -10.17 4.03
N ARG A 92 -12.65 -9.05 3.32
CA ARG A 92 -11.73 -8.90 2.19
C ARG A 92 -10.41 -8.31 2.65
N HIS A 93 -9.32 -9.02 2.36
CA HIS A 93 -7.97 -8.57 2.66
C HIS A 93 -7.35 -7.91 1.44
N LEU A 94 -6.79 -6.72 1.65
CA LEU A 94 -5.94 -6.04 0.69
C LEU A 94 -4.54 -6.00 1.29
N VAL A 95 -3.58 -6.64 0.63
CA VAL A 95 -2.21 -6.75 1.11
C VAL A 95 -1.25 -6.20 0.09
N LEU A 96 -0.52 -5.15 0.47
CA LEU A 96 0.58 -4.60 -0.30
C LEU A 96 1.88 -5.26 0.17
N THR A 97 2.51 -6.03 -0.72
CA THR A 97 3.81 -6.67 -0.43
C THR A 97 4.85 -6.15 -1.41
N GLY A 98 6.01 -5.75 -0.90
CA GLY A 98 6.98 -5.07 -1.71
C GLY A 98 8.32 -4.87 -1.04
N ARG A 99 9.12 -4.01 -1.66
CA ARG A 99 10.46 -3.65 -1.21
C ARG A 99 10.51 -2.15 -0.95
N LEU A 100 11.30 -1.77 0.05
CA LEU A 100 11.70 -0.40 0.27
C LEU A 100 13.19 -0.26 -0.01
N ARG A 101 13.59 0.88 -0.58
CA ARG A 101 14.98 1.25 -0.80
C ARG A 101 15.23 2.60 -0.14
N MET A 102 16.15 2.62 0.81
CA MET A 102 16.61 3.87 1.40
C MET A 102 17.28 4.73 0.32
N LEU A 103 16.97 6.01 0.30
CA LEU A 103 17.69 6.99 -0.49
C LEU A 103 19.00 7.33 0.22
N PRO A 104 20.05 7.71 -0.52
CA PRO A 104 21.30 8.18 0.08
C PRO A 104 21.01 9.36 1.03
N SER A 105 21.65 9.36 2.20
CA SER A 105 21.68 10.55 3.04
C SER A 105 22.55 11.60 2.35
N SER A 106 21.96 12.77 2.10
CA SER A 106 22.68 13.98 1.69
C SER A 106 23.64 14.44 2.77
#